data_AF-A0A843GT54-F1
#
_entry.id   AF-A0A843GT54-F1
#
_cell.length_a   1.000
_cell.length_b   1.000
_cell.length_c   1.000
_cell.angle_alpha   90.00
_cell.angle_beta   90.00
_cell.angle_gamma   90.00
#
_symmetry.space_group_name_H-M   'P 1'
#
loop_
_entity.id
_entity.type
_entity.pdbx_description
1 polymer ?
#
loop_
_entity_poly.entity_id
_entity_poly.type
_entity_poly.pdbx_seq_one_letter_code
_entity_poly.pdbx_strand_id
1 'polypeptide(L)' 'MDEKPLKITEYKKENHNEKRTILLIPIKDGSKWQYVNLTKGYICQCQFNTREEALLDFVKYSHKFFRVEFEELDV' A
#
# COMPACT_ATOMS: atom_id res chain seq x y z
N MET A 1 9.44 -0.09 -16.23
CA MET A 1 9.60 0.11 -14.78
C MET A 1 9.91 -1.25 -14.20
N ASP A 2 11.09 -1.43 -13.61
CA ASP A 2 11.54 -2.69 -12.99
C ASP A 2 11.06 -2.83 -11.53
N GLU A 3 10.19 -1.93 -11.08
CA GLU A 3 9.68 -1.91 -9.71
C GLU A 3 8.49 -2.84 -9.54
N LYS A 4 8.63 -3.76 -8.58
CA LYS A 4 7.61 -4.76 -8.25
C LYS A 4 6.47 -4.17 -7.43
N PRO A 5 5.24 -4.70 -7.57
CA PRO A 5 4.15 -4.39 -6.66
C PRO A 5 4.55 -4.62 -5.20
N LEU A 6 4.01 -3.79 -4.31
CA LEU A 6 4.31 -3.86 -2.89
C LEU A 6 3.04 -4.11 -2.09
N LYS A 7 3.04 -5.17 -1.29
CA LYS A 7 2.01 -5.43 -0.30
C LYS A 7 2.38 -4.80 1.02
N ILE A 8 1.44 -4.07 1.58
CA ILE A 8 1.56 -3.36 2.84
C ILE A 8 0.51 -3.92 3.79
N THR A 9 0.93 -4.41 4.95
CA THR A 9 0.03 -4.91 5.99
C THR A 9 0.16 -4.08 7.25
N GLU A 10 -0.93 -3.43 7.66
CA GLU A 10 -1.03 -2.70 8.93
C GLU A 10 -1.72 -3.55 9.98
N TYR A 11 -1.14 -3.63 11.17
CA TYR A 11 -1.69 -4.32 12.34
C TYR A 11 -1.94 -3.32 13.45
N LYS A 12 -3.16 -3.27 13.98
CA LYS A 12 -3.46 -2.39 15.12
C LYS A 12 -2.77 -2.94 16.37
N LYS A 13 -1.93 -2.12 17.02
CA LYS A 13 -1.11 -2.52 18.17
C LYS A 13 -1.92 -2.99 19.37
N GLU A 14 -3.07 -2.37 19.62
CA GLU A 14 -3.91 -2.66 20.79
C GLU A 14 -4.95 -3.75 20.53
N ASN A 15 -5.17 -4.15 19.27
CA ASN A 15 -6.11 -5.18 18.90
C ASN A 15 -5.61 -5.92 17.65
N HIS A 16 -4.86 -6.99 17.86
CA HIS A 16 -4.23 -7.78 16.81
C HIS A 16 -5.22 -8.42 15.82
N ASN A 17 -6.52 -8.44 16.12
CA ASN A 17 -7.54 -8.93 15.20
C ASN A 17 -7.90 -7.91 14.10
N GLU A 18 -7.56 -6.63 14.27
CA GLU A 18 -7.77 -5.61 13.24
C GLU A 18 -6.48 -5.45 12.41
N LYS A 19 -6.49 -6.02 11.20
CA LYS A 19 -5.45 -5.83 10.19
C LYS A 19 -6.02 -5.24 8.92
N ARG A 20 -5.19 -4.47 8.21
CA ARG A 20 -5.50 -3.89 6.90
C ARG A 20 -4.43 -4.31 5.92
N THR A 21 -4.84 -4.71 4.72
CA THR A 21 -3.93 -5.06 3.65
C THR A 21 -4.18 -4.12 2.49
N ILE A 22 -3.12 -3.44 2.09
CA ILE A 22 -3.07 -2.52 0.96
C ILE A 22 -2.06 -3.07 -0.04
N LEU A 23 -2.41 -3.04 -1.32
CA LEU A 23 -1.46 -3.26 -2.41
C LEU A 23 -1.13 -1.92 -3.05
N LEU A 24 0.14 -1.65 -3.22
CA LEU A 24 0.66 -0.58 -4.07
C LEU A 24 1.07 -1.21 -5.39
N ILE A 25 0.34 -0.87 -6.46
CA ILE A 25 0.53 -1.47 -7.79
C ILE A 25 0.71 -0.39 -8.85
N PRO A 26 1.43 -0.67 -9.94
CA PRO A 26 1.38 0.19 -11.11
C PRO A 26 -0.01 0.13 -11.74
N ILE A 27 -0.46 1.24 -12.31
CA ILE A 27 -1.66 1.24 -13.15
C ILE A 27 -1.39 0.49 -14.46
N LYS A 28 -2.45 0.14 -15.20
CA LYS A 28 -2.37 -0.76 -16.37
C LYS A 28 -1.36 -0.32 -17.45
N ASP A 29 -1.18 0.98 -17.64
CA ASP A 29 -0.22 1.51 -18.62
C ASP A 29 1.21 1.68 -18.06
N GLY A 30 1.41 1.35 -16.78
CA GLY A 30 2.69 1.46 -16.09
C GLY A 30 3.17 2.88 -15.85
N SER A 31 2.35 3.91 -16.10
CA SER A 31 2.78 5.31 -16.00
C SER A 31 2.71 5.87 -14.57
N LYS A 32 1.90 5.25 -13.71
CA LYS A 32 1.63 5.70 -12.35
C LYS A 32 1.43 4.53 -11.39
N TRP A 33 1.38 4.85 -10.12
CA TRP A 33 1.11 3.93 -9.02
C TRP A 33 -0.19 4.28 -8.30
N GLN A 34 -0.86 3.29 -7.74
CA GLN A 34 -2.09 3.47 -6.98
C GLN A 34 -2.19 2.47 -5.82
N TYR A 35 -3.00 2.80 -4.81
CA TYR A 35 -3.35 1.85 -3.76
C TYR A 35 -4.60 1.03 -4.10
N VAL A 36 -4.59 -0.23 -3.72
CA VAL A 36 -5.77 -1.11 -3.68
C VAL A 36 -5.94 -1.58 -2.25
N ASN A 37 -7.05 -1.21 -1.61
CA ASN A 37 -7.39 -1.69 -0.29
C ASN A 37 -8.03 -3.07 -0.41
N LEU A 38 -7.24 -4.12 -0.17
CA LEU A 38 -7.71 -5.50 -0.25
C LEU A 38 -8.70 -5.84 0.86
N THR A 39 -8.58 -5.23 2.03
CA THR A 39 -9.49 -5.49 3.17
C THR A 39 -10.91 -5.00 2.89
N LYS A 40 -11.05 -3.88 2.17
CA LYS A 40 -12.35 -3.29 1.84
C LYS A 40 -12.78 -3.51 0.38
N GLY A 41 -11.93 -4.15 -0.44
CA GLY A 41 -12.22 -4.48 -1.83
C GLY A 41 -12.38 -3.27 -2.76
N TYR A 42 -11.67 -2.17 -2.53
CA TYR A 42 -11.75 -0.98 -3.39
C TYR A 42 -10.37 -0.47 -3.84
N ILE A 43 -10.36 0.18 -5.00
CA ILE A 43 -9.20 0.87 -5.56
C ILE A 43 -9.25 2.35 -5.15
N CYS A 44 -8.17 2.88 -4.59
CA CYS A 44 -8.06 4.30 -4.30
C CYS A 44 -7.94 5.11 -5.60
N GLN A 45 -8.65 6.23 -5.69
CA GLN A 45 -8.51 7.15 -6.83
C GLN A 45 -7.18 7.93 -6.82
N CYS A 46 -6.43 7.86 -5.72
CA CYS A 46 -5.12 8.45 -5.60
C CYS A 46 -4.12 7.78 -6.55
N GLN A 47 -3.37 8.61 -7.29
CA GLN A 47 -2.38 8.18 -8.26
C GLN A 47 -1.07 8.94 -8.01
N PHE A 48 0.05 8.23 -8.12
CA PHE A 48 1.39 8.73 -7.84
C PHE A 48 2.30 8.49 -9.04
N ASN A 49 3.30 9.35 -9.25
CA ASN A 49 4.20 9.20 -10.40
C ASN A 49 5.21 8.07 -10.17
N THR A 50 5.60 7.82 -8.92
CA THR A 50 6.54 6.74 -8.55
C THR A 50 6.04 5.92 -7.38
N ARG A 51 6.62 4.73 -7.20
CA ARG A 51 6.33 3.87 -6.04
C ARG A 51 6.77 4.55 -4.74
N GLU A 52 7.89 5.26 -4.77
CA GLU A 52 8.45 5.98 -3.62
C GLU A 52 7.54 7.12 -3.18
N GLU A 53 6.95 7.87 -4.12
CA GLU A 53 5.99 8.94 -3.82
C GLU A 53 4.77 8.37 -3.08
N ALA A 54 4.23 7.24 -3.57
CA ALA A 54 3.15 6.54 -2.91
C ALA A 54 3.58 5.99 -1.54
N LEU A 55 4.80 5.48 -1.38
CA LEU A 55 5.27 5.02 -0.08
C LEU A 55 5.38 6.16 0.93
N LEU A 56 5.89 7.31 0.51
CA LEU A 56 6.01 8.50 1.34
C LEU A 56 4.64 9.03 1.81
N ASP A 57 3.66 9.06 0.90
CA ASP A 57 2.28 9.41 1.26
C ASP A 57 1.71 8.41 2.28
N PHE A 58 1.89 7.10 2.06
CA PHE A 58 1.42 6.06 2.97
C PHE A 58 2.00 6.20 4.39
N VAL A 59 3.33 6.34 4.51
CA VAL A 59 3.99 6.42 5.83
C VAL A 59 3.69 7.73 6.55
N LYS A 60 3.40 8.81 5.82
CA LYS A 60 2.99 10.10 6.41
C LYS A 60 1.67 9.98 7.18
N TYR A 61 0.75 9.15 6.67
CA TYR A 61 -0.56 8.92 7.29
C TYR A 61 -0.62 7.66 8.13
N SER A 62 0.39 6.78 8.06
CA SER A 62 0.47 5.59 8.91
C SER A 62 0.43 6.00 10.39
N HIS A 63 -0.68 5.65 11.04
CA HIS A 63 -0.95 6.14 12.38
C HIS A 63 -0.03 5.47 13.41
N LYS A 64 0.42 6.22 14.41
CA LYS A 64 1.25 5.75 15.56
C LYS A 64 0.77 4.43 16.21
N PHE A 65 -0.51 4.10 16.03
CA PHE A 65 -1.20 2.93 16.58
C PHE A 65 -1.05 1.64 15.76
N PHE A 66 -0.41 1.68 14.59
CA PHE A 66 -0.22 0.49 13.76
C PHE A 66 1.25 0.04 13.71
N ARG A 67 1.46 -1.27 13.63
CA ARG A 67 2.70 -1.89 13.12
C ARG A 67 2.51 -2.13 11.63
N VAL A 68 3.52 -1.82 10.82
CA VAL A 68 3.44 -1.97 9.37
C VAL A 68 4.48 -2.99 8.90
N GLU A 69 4.08 -3.85 7.97
CA GLU A 69 4.94 -4.81 7.28
C GLU A 69 4.85 -4.59 5.77
N PHE A 70 5.98 -4.72 5.09
CA PHE A 70 6.12 -4.51 3.65
C PHE A 70 6.65 -5.79 2.99
N GLU A 71 6.07 -6.17 1.86
CA GLU A 71 6.41 -7.38 1.10
C GLU A 71 6.40 -7.05 -0.40
N GLU A 72 7.54 -7.16 -1.08
CA GLU A 72 7.59 -7.07 -2.55
C GLU A 72 7.01 -8.35 -3.15
N LEU A 73 6.22 -8.20 -4.21
CA LEU A 73 5.57 -9.32 -4.87
C LEU A 73 6.24 -9.64 -6.20
N ASP A 74 6.63 -10.90 -6.37
CA ASP A 74 6.98 -11.48 -7.66
C ASP A 74 5.69 -11.89 -8.38
N VAL A 75 5.25 -11.07 -9.33
CA VAL A 75 4.09 -11.33 -10.22
C VAL A 75 4.53 -11.52 -11.66
#